data_AF-A0A2S2P125-F1
#
_entry.id   AF-A0A2S2P125-F1
#
_cell.length_a   1.000
_cell.length_b   1.000
_cell.length_c   1.000
_cell.angle_alpha   90.00
_cell.angle_beta   90.00
_cell.angle_gamma   90.00
#
_symmetry.space_group_name_H-M   'P 1'
#
loop_
_entity.id
_entity.type
_entity.pdbx_description
1 polymer ?
#
loop_
_entity_poly.entity_id
_entity_poly.type
_entity_poly.pdbx_seq_one_letter_code
_entity_poly.pdbx_strand_id
1 'polypeptide(L)'
;GVRLDRTLTFRQHLENVKDKIKTRNNIIAKLAGSSWGCHANVLRTSALALVYSMADYCAPVWARSTHCKKVDVQLNNTMRIITGTVRSTQLDWLPVLSNIAPPDLRRQVQTESMILKLSNYPDLSVQIDIANHPPKRLSSRKPIWSMVQSNKSIEEMWANKWTNTNVRNHFLVSVPDSRVPGFVLSRALWTALNRIRTGQGRCNYQLHKWGMTDSPLCECGRIQTTSHIVEEYQRTRLDGGIATLHICGQMAIKWLEELDIRL
;
A
#
# COMPACT_ATOMS: atom_id res chain seq x y z
N GLY A 1 12.18 17.85 13.34
CA GLY A 1 11.71 19.13 12.78
C GLY A 1 11.52 19.07 11.27
N VAL A 2 10.87 20.09 10.72
CA VAL A 2 10.62 20.30 9.28
C VAL A 2 11.68 21.22 8.69
N ARG A 3 12.18 20.91 7.49
CA ARG A 3 13.15 21.77 6.79
C ARG A 3 12.44 22.63 5.76
N LEU A 4 12.43 23.94 5.98
CA LEU A 4 11.86 24.91 5.04
C LEU A 4 12.93 25.29 4.01
N ASP A 5 12.59 25.19 2.72
CA ASP A 5 13.36 25.81 1.65
C ASP A 5 12.81 27.20 1.34
N ARG A 6 13.64 28.09 0.74
CA ARG A 6 13.25 29.47 0.41
C ARG A 6 11.96 29.57 -0.40
N THR A 7 11.65 28.55 -1.19
CA THR A 7 10.48 28.51 -2.07
C THR A 7 9.31 27.68 -1.53
N LEU A 8 9.44 27.14 -0.31
CA LEU A 8 8.45 26.27 0.35
C LEU A 8 7.98 25.10 -0.54
N THR A 9 8.89 24.54 -1.33
CA THR A 9 8.65 23.33 -2.13
C THR A 9 8.74 22.07 -1.28
N PHE A 10 9.40 22.13 -0.14
CA PHE A 10 9.74 21.02 0.75
C PHE A 10 10.55 19.91 0.07
N ARG A 11 11.20 20.19 -1.07
CA ARG A 11 11.94 19.19 -1.84
C ARG A 11 12.99 18.48 -0.99
N GLN A 12 13.86 19.25 -0.32
CA GLN A 12 14.93 18.70 0.50
C GLN A 12 14.39 18.02 1.76
N HIS A 13 13.31 18.55 2.33
CA HIS A 13 12.64 17.92 3.46
C HIS A 13 12.13 16.53 3.09
N LEU A 14 11.42 16.42 1.96
CA LEU A 14 10.84 15.15 1.48
C LEU A 14 11.90 14.16 1.02
N GLU A 15 13.04 14.62 0.51
CA GLU A 15 14.21 13.77 0.28
C GLU A 15 14.70 13.14 1.58
N ASN A 16 14.87 13.95 2.62
CA ASN A 16 15.30 13.46 3.93
C ASN A 16 14.25 12.53 4.58
N VAL A 17 12.95 12.81 4.42
CA VAL A 17 11.87 11.93 4.90
C VAL A 17 11.91 10.60 4.15
N LYS A 18 12.07 10.61 2.82
CA LYS A 18 12.24 9.42 1.99
C LYS A 18 13.43 8.57 2.47
N ASP A 19 14.59 9.16 2.75
CA ASP A 19 15.76 8.43 3.23
C ASP A 19 15.58 7.85 4.65
N LYS A 20 14.90 8.60 5.54
CA LYS A 20 14.52 8.12 6.87
C LYS A 20 13.55 6.94 6.82
N ILE A 21 12.58 6.96 5.90
CA ILE A 21 11.65 5.85 5.67
C ILE A 21 12.40 4.67 5.08
N LYS A 22 13.28 4.89 4.09
CA LYS A 22 14.10 3.82 3.50
C LYS A 22 14.90 3.07 4.56
N THR A 23 15.52 3.79 5.50
CA THR A 23 16.26 3.19 6.62
C THR A 23 15.36 2.33 7.51
N ARG A 24 14.15 2.79 7.82
CA ARG A 24 13.17 2.02 8.61
C ARG A 24 12.61 0.83 7.85
N ASN A 25 12.42 0.95 6.53
CA ASN A 25 12.04 -0.17 5.67
C ASN A 25 13.05 -1.31 5.75
N ASN A 26 14.35 -1.01 5.90
CA ASN A 26 15.36 -2.06 6.10
C ASN A 26 15.13 -2.83 7.41
N ILE A 27 14.67 -2.15 8.48
CA ILE A 27 14.31 -2.80 9.75
C ILE A 27 13.09 -3.70 9.55
N ILE A 28 12.02 -3.18 8.94
CA ILE A 28 10.82 -3.98 8.66
C ILE A 28 11.14 -5.17 7.74
N ALA A 29 12.03 -4.99 6.76
CA ALA A 29 12.47 -6.06 5.87
C ALA A 29 13.28 -7.14 6.61
N LYS A 30 14.14 -6.76 7.57
CA LYS A 30 14.83 -7.71 8.44
C LYS A 30 13.87 -8.52 9.29
N LEU A 31 12.86 -7.86 9.89
CA LEU A 31 11.78 -8.55 10.60
C LEU A 31 10.99 -9.46 9.66
N ALA A 32 10.73 -9.02 8.43
CA ALA A 32 10.01 -9.80 7.43
C ALA A 32 10.74 -11.08 6.99
N GLY A 33 12.06 -11.15 7.23
CA GLY A 33 12.92 -12.30 6.91
C GLY A 33 13.08 -13.30 8.04
N SER A 34 12.55 -13.04 9.25
CA SER A 34 12.60 -14.02 10.34
C SER A 34 11.48 -15.06 10.22
N SER A 35 11.79 -16.31 10.54
CA SER A 35 10.79 -17.40 10.59
C SER A 35 9.85 -17.29 11.79
N TRP A 36 10.32 -16.66 12.87
CA TRP A 36 9.58 -16.52 14.12
C TRP A 36 8.92 -15.14 14.25
N GLY A 37 7.66 -15.10 14.68
CA GLY A 37 6.93 -13.86 15.04
C GLY A 37 6.54 -12.93 13.89
N CYS A 38 6.72 -13.34 12.63
CA CYS A 38 6.59 -12.49 11.45
C CYS A 38 5.18 -12.51 10.79
N HIS A 39 4.12 -12.51 11.60
CA HIS A 39 2.76 -12.43 11.06
C HIS A 39 2.48 -11.07 10.42
N ALA A 40 1.55 -11.01 9.47
CA ALA A 40 1.19 -9.77 8.77
C ALA A 40 0.78 -8.66 9.75
N ASN A 41 0.06 -9.01 10.82
CA ASN A 41 -0.36 -8.06 11.85
C ASN A 41 0.82 -7.43 12.62
N VAL A 42 1.87 -8.22 12.90
CA VAL A 42 3.07 -7.74 13.58
C VAL A 42 3.81 -6.76 12.67
N LEU A 43 4.07 -7.17 11.41
CA LEU A 43 4.74 -6.30 10.42
C LEU A 43 3.96 -5.00 10.19
N ARG A 44 2.62 -5.08 10.07
CA ARG A 44 1.75 -3.92 9.91
C ARG A 44 1.87 -2.97 11.11
N THR A 45 1.75 -3.49 12.32
CA THR A 45 1.85 -2.68 13.55
C THR A 45 3.22 -2.04 13.68
N SER A 46 4.30 -2.79 13.46
CA SER A 46 5.67 -2.25 13.47
C SER A 46 5.88 -1.18 12.39
N ALA A 47 5.33 -1.38 11.19
CA ALA A 47 5.39 -0.38 10.13
C ALA A 47 4.61 0.89 10.49
N LEU A 48 3.43 0.78 11.08
CA LEU A 48 2.67 1.94 11.54
C LEU A 48 3.46 2.73 12.60
N ALA A 49 4.03 2.01 13.58
CA ALA A 49 4.78 2.60 14.68
C ALA A 49 6.11 3.24 14.27
N LEU A 50 6.85 2.63 13.33
CA LEU A 50 8.19 3.10 12.95
C LEU A 50 8.19 3.94 11.68
N VAL A 51 7.49 3.49 10.64
CA VAL A 51 7.51 4.08 9.30
C VAL A 51 6.46 5.18 9.17
N TYR A 52 5.19 4.86 9.42
CA TYR A 52 4.11 5.83 9.23
C TYR A 52 4.14 6.96 10.25
N SER A 53 4.54 6.70 11.51
CA SER A 53 4.76 7.77 12.49
C SER A 53 5.76 8.83 12.01
N MET A 54 6.82 8.40 11.31
CA MET A 54 7.81 9.30 10.70
C MET A 54 7.26 9.98 9.44
N ALA A 55 6.51 9.24 8.62
CA ALA A 55 5.95 9.75 7.36
C ALA A 55 4.78 10.71 7.58
N ASP A 56 4.03 10.57 8.67
CA ASP A 56 2.85 11.38 8.99
C ASP A 56 3.23 12.61 9.83
N TYR A 57 4.44 12.62 10.42
CA TYR A 57 4.93 13.75 11.19
C TYR A 57 4.95 15.06 10.37
N CYS A 58 4.19 16.04 10.84
CA CYS A 58 3.98 17.34 10.19
C CYS A 58 3.50 17.24 8.74
N ALA A 59 2.84 16.14 8.35
CA ALA A 59 2.32 15.97 7.00
C ALA A 59 1.47 17.13 6.48
N PRO A 60 0.57 17.74 7.27
CA PRO A 60 -0.22 18.88 6.81
C PRO A 60 0.57 20.08 6.27
N VAL A 61 1.84 20.22 6.68
CA VAL A 61 2.72 21.32 6.23
C VAL A 61 3.18 21.08 4.79
N TRP A 62 3.58 19.85 4.46
CA TRP A 62 4.21 19.52 3.18
C TRP A 62 3.34 18.66 2.26
N ALA A 63 2.16 18.20 2.69
CA ALA A 63 1.27 17.30 1.95
C ALA A 63 0.92 17.77 0.54
N ARG A 64 0.93 19.08 0.32
CA ARG A 64 0.60 19.76 -0.94
C ARG A 64 1.82 19.97 -1.86
N SER A 65 3.00 19.50 -1.47
CA SER A 65 4.19 19.51 -2.31
C SER A 65 4.05 18.58 -3.51
N THR A 66 4.60 18.98 -4.66
CA THR A 66 4.71 18.12 -5.85
C THR A 66 5.70 16.97 -5.65
N HIS A 67 6.55 17.03 -4.62
CA HIS A 67 7.57 16.03 -4.33
C HIS A 67 7.10 14.90 -3.39
N CYS A 68 5.83 14.91 -2.95
CA CYS A 68 5.26 13.87 -2.08
C CYS A 68 5.40 12.45 -2.66
N LYS A 69 5.41 12.32 -3.99
CA LYS A 69 5.62 11.03 -4.68
C LYS A 69 6.89 10.31 -4.24
N LYS A 70 7.95 11.04 -3.82
CA LYS A 70 9.18 10.43 -3.31
C LYS A 70 8.94 9.62 -2.04
N VAL A 71 8.13 10.17 -1.13
CA VAL A 71 7.72 9.50 0.11
C VAL A 71 6.78 8.34 -0.22
N ASP A 72 5.82 8.54 -1.11
CA ASP A 72 4.85 7.51 -1.51
C ASP A 72 5.53 6.26 -2.07
N VAL A 73 6.59 6.41 -2.87
CA VAL A 73 7.38 5.26 -3.38
C VAL A 73 7.94 4.41 -2.24
N GLN A 74 8.42 5.03 -1.16
CA GLN A 74 8.96 4.29 -0.02
C GLN A 74 7.85 3.66 0.85
N LEU A 75 6.71 4.33 0.99
CA LEU A 75 5.54 3.76 1.69
C LEU A 75 4.94 2.56 0.92
N ASN A 76 4.92 2.64 -0.41
CA ASN A 76 4.57 1.50 -1.25
C ASN A 76 5.53 0.32 -1.04
N ASN A 77 6.83 0.59 -0.88
CA ASN A 77 7.79 -0.46 -0.52
C ASN A 77 7.50 -1.04 0.87
N THR A 78 7.14 -0.22 1.86
CA THR A 78 6.71 -0.70 3.19
C THR A 78 5.53 -1.66 3.07
N MET A 79 4.50 -1.30 2.32
CA MET A 79 3.33 -2.16 2.12
C MET A 79 3.66 -3.45 1.37
N ARG A 80 4.59 -3.42 0.40
CA ARG A 80 5.12 -4.64 -0.25
C ARG A 80 5.82 -5.55 0.75
N ILE A 81 6.63 -4.99 1.66
CA ILE A 81 7.27 -5.78 2.73
C ILE A 81 6.20 -6.43 3.62
N ILE A 82 5.17 -5.70 4.06
CA ILE A 82 4.09 -6.27 4.89
C ILE A 82 3.36 -7.41 4.15
N THR A 83 3.08 -7.21 2.87
CA THR A 83 2.22 -8.11 2.08
C THR A 83 2.96 -9.28 1.43
N GLY A 84 4.29 -9.18 1.28
CA GLY A 84 5.09 -10.18 0.55
C GLY A 84 4.94 -10.10 -0.97
N THR A 85 4.25 -9.08 -1.48
CA THR A 85 3.99 -8.89 -2.91
C THR A 85 5.25 -8.51 -3.68
N VAL A 86 5.32 -8.89 -4.95
CA VAL A 86 6.44 -8.58 -5.84
C VAL A 86 6.37 -7.14 -6.34
N ARG A 87 7.46 -6.60 -6.90
CA ARG A 87 7.52 -5.20 -7.36
C ARG A 87 6.53 -4.89 -8.49
N SER A 88 6.16 -5.87 -9.31
CA SER A 88 5.20 -5.74 -10.41
C SER A 88 3.74 -5.63 -9.96
N THR A 89 3.42 -5.93 -8.70
CA THR A 89 2.05 -5.80 -8.18
C THR A 89 1.54 -4.36 -8.32
N GLN A 90 0.32 -4.22 -8.85
CA GLN A 90 -0.37 -2.94 -9.04
C GLN A 90 -0.49 -2.19 -7.72
N LEU A 91 -0.30 -0.87 -7.74
CA LEU A 91 -0.16 -0.07 -6.52
C LEU A 91 -1.43 -0.06 -5.67
N ASP A 92 -2.61 -0.11 -6.29
CA ASP A 92 -3.89 -0.02 -5.58
C ASP A 92 -4.18 -1.24 -4.70
N TRP A 93 -3.53 -2.39 -4.97
CA TRP A 93 -3.60 -3.57 -4.10
C TRP A 93 -2.83 -3.41 -2.79
N LEU A 94 -1.80 -2.56 -2.74
CA LEU A 94 -0.91 -2.46 -1.59
C LEU A 94 -1.63 -1.95 -0.32
N PRO A 95 -2.44 -0.86 -0.39
CA PRO A 95 -3.26 -0.42 0.74
C PRO A 95 -4.19 -1.52 1.26
N VAL A 96 -4.88 -2.22 0.34
CA VAL A 96 -5.89 -3.24 0.66
C VAL A 96 -5.28 -4.41 1.40
N LEU A 97 -4.23 -5.01 0.83
CA LEU A 97 -3.59 -6.19 1.42
C LEU A 97 -2.84 -5.88 2.72
N SER A 98 -2.25 -4.69 2.85
CA SER A 98 -1.59 -4.27 4.09
C SER A 98 -2.58 -3.74 5.13
N ASN A 99 -3.84 -3.54 4.74
CA ASN A 99 -4.87 -2.86 5.52
C ASN A 99 -4.37 -1.49 6.05
N ILE A 100 -3.72 -0.70 5.20
CA ILE A 100 -3.26 0.66 5.51
C ILE A 100 -3.79 1.60 4.45
N ALA A 101 -4.53 2.63 4.84
CA ALA A 101 -5.12 3.57 3.91
C ALA A 101 -4.06 4.21 2.98
N PRO A 102 -4.40 4.53 1.72
CA PRO A 102 -3.50 5.16 0.76
C PRO A 102 -2.79 6.40 1.34
N PRO A 103 -1.46 6.56 1.12
CA PRO A 103 -0.70 7.66 1.71
C PRO A 103 -1.25 9.06 1.44
N ASP A 104 -1.79 9.28 0.24
CA ASP A 104 -2.41 10.55 -0.14
C ASP A 104 -3.67 10.85 0.69
N LEU A 105 -4.54 9.86 0.89
CA LEU A 105 -5.75 10.00 1.70
C LEU A 105 -5.41 10.24 3.17
N ARG A 106 -4.40 9.53 3.71
CA ARG A 106 -3.92 9.74 5.09
C ARG A 106 -3.47 11.19 5.33
N ARG A 107 -2.71 11.75 4.40
CA ARG A 107 -2.25 13.15 4.48
C ARG A 107 -3.39 14.15 4.34
N GLN A 108 -4.36 13.86 3.47
CA GLN A 108 -5.54 14.69 3.30
C GLN A 108 -6.33 14.80 4.62
N VAL A 109 -6.67 13.67 5.23
CA VAL A 109 -7.47 13.62 6.47
C VAL A 109 -6.75 14.27 7.64
N GLN A 110 -5.42 14.12 7.74
CA GLN A 110 -4.63 14.84 8.75
C GLN A 110 -4.65 16.35 8.53
N THR A 111 -4.65 16.79 7.28
CA THR A 111 -4.75 18.21 6.94
C THR A 111 -6.12 18.76 7.28
N GLU A 112 -7.19 18.05 6.93
CA GLU A 112 -8.57 18.43 7.27
C GLU A 112 -8.76 18.50 8.78
N SER A 113 -8.29 17.48 9.51
CA SER A 113 -8.30 17.46 10.98
C SER A 113 -7.55 18.64 11.60
N MET A 114 -6.44 19.07 10.98
CA MET A 114 -5.69 20.25 11.44
C MET A 114 -6.49 21.54 11.20
N ILE A 115 -7.11 21.70 10.03
CA ILE A 115 -7.90 22.89 9.70
C ILE A 115 -9.13 22.98 10.62
N LEU A 116 -9.84 21.87 10.84
CA LEU A 116 -10.98 21.82 11.78
C LEU A 116 -10.58 22.17 13.21
N LYS A 117 -9.36 21.82 13.62
CA LYS A 117 -8.84 22.27 14.92
C LYS A 117 -8.57 23.78 14.93
N LEU A 118 -7.99 24.32 13.85
CA LEU A 118 -7.71 25.76 13.74
C LEU A 118 -8.99 26.61 13.73
N SER A 119 -10.10 26.12 13.17
CA SER A 119 -11.38 26.85 13.20
C SER A 119 -11.93 27.06 14.61
N ASN A 120 -11.52 26.26 15.59
CA ASN A 120 -11.91 26.45 17.00
C ASN A 120 -11.10 27.55 17.69
N TYR A 121 -10.07 28.10 17.04
CA TYR A 121 -9.19 29.13 17.60
C TYR A 121 -9.06 30.29 16.60
N PRO A 122 -10.11 31.12 16.45
CA PRO A 122 -10.16 32.17 15.44
C PRO A 122 -9.06 33.24 15.62
N ASP A 123 -8.59 33.44 16.85
CA ASP A 123 -7.60 34.46 17.19
C ASP A 123 -6.16 34.07 16.81
N LEU A 124 -5.92 32.83 16.37
CA LEU A 124 -4.60 32.43 15.90
C LEU A 124 -4.26 33.15 14.60
N SER A 125 -3.04 33.70 14.52
CA SER A 125 -2.53 34.36 13.31
C SER A 125 -2.66 33.52 12.05
N VAL A 126 -2.40 32.20 12.15
CA VAL A 126 -2.56 31.28 11.02
C VAL A 126 -3.99 31.20 10.51
N GLN A 127 -5.00 31.37 11.37
CA GLN A 127 -6.40 31.35 10.97
C GLN A 127 -6.78 32.65 10.28
N ILE A 128 -6.28 33.78 10.79
CA ILE A 128 -6.41 35.09 10.15
C ILE A 128 -5.77 35.07 8.76
N ASP A 129 -4.58 34.48 8.62
CA ASP A 129 -3.86 34.35 7.34
C ASP A 129 -4.59 33.43 6.35
N ILE A 130 -5.27 32.38 6.83
CA ILE A 130 -6.09 31.49 6.00
C ILE A 130 -7.35 32.21 5.52
N ALA A 131 -8.02 32.97 6.41
CA ALA A 131 -9.23 33.72 6.08
C ALA A 131 -8.93 34.89 5.14
N ASN A 132 -7.85 35.63 5.39
CA ASN A 132 -7.42 36.80 4.63
C ASN A 132 -6.28 36.48 3.66
N HIS A 133 -6.38 35.34 2.98
CA HIS A 133 -5.30 34.86 2.14
C HIS A 133 -5.07 35.77 0.92
N PRO A 134 -3.82 35.97 0.46
CA PRO A 134 -3.55 36.70 -0.76
C PRO A 134 -4.10 35.95 -2.00
N PRO A 135 -4.31 36.64 -3.14
CA PRO A 135 -4.71 35.97 -4.37
C PRO A 135 -3.65 34.94 -4.78
N LYS A 136 -4.12 33.81 -5.32
CA LYS A 136 -3.25 32.72 -5.73
C LYS A 136 -2.36 33.15 -6.91
N ARG A 137 -1.11 33.49 -6.62
CA ARG A 137 -0.13 33.94 -7.64
C ARG A 137 0.28 32.86 -8.64
N LEU A 138 0.50 31.63 -8.18
CA LEU A 138 1.00 30.52 -9.02
C LEU A 138 -0.02 29.38 -9.04
N SER A 139 -0.50 29.00 -10.23
CA SER A 139 -1.47 27.90 -10.42
C SER A 139 -0.95 26.56 -9.89
N SER A 140 0.35 26.32 -10.05
CA SER A 140 1.06 25.11 -9.62
C SER A 140 1.15 24.95 -8.09
N ARG A 141 1.03 26.05 -7.33
CA ARG A 141 1.03 26.00 -5.86
C ARG A 141 -0.35 25.57 -5.37
N LYS A 142 -0.37 24.73 -4.35
CA LYS A 142 -1.59 24.28 -3.67
C LYS A 142 -1.49 24.76 -2.22
N PRO A 143 -1.84 26.02 -1.92
CA PRO A 143 -1.82 26.51 -0.54
C PRO A 143 -2.91 25.83 0.30
N ILE A 144 -2.81 25.96 1.62
CA ILE A 144 -3.74 25.31 2.54
C ILE A 144 -5.17 25.83 2.39
N TRP A 145 -5.34 27.14 2.14
CA TRP A 145 -6.65 27.77 1.94
C TRP A 145 -7.32 27.41 0.61
N SER A 146 -6.61 26.82 -0.36
CA SER A 146 -7.23 26.33 -1.60
C SER A 146 -7.78 24.90 -1.48
N MET A 147 -7.70 24.32 -0.28
CA MET A 147 -8.15 22.96 -0.04
C MET A 147 -9.67 22.94 0.13
N VAL A 148 -10.34 22.14 -0.69
CA VAL A 148 -11.75 21.81 -0.48
C VAL A 148 -11.80 20.73 0.60
N GLN A 149 -12.45 21.01 1.71
CA GLN A 149 -12.68 20.01 2.75
C GLN A 149 -13.61 18.94 2.21
N SER A 150 -13.21 17.68 2.36
CA SER A 150 -14.09 16.54 2.12
C SER A 150 -14.95 16.31 3.36
N ASN A 151 -16.28 16.26 3.20
CA ASN A 151 -17.17 15.78 4.27
C ASN A 151 -17.22 14.24 4.36
N LYS A 152 -16.40 13.54 3.56
CA LYS A 152 -16.34 12.08 3.49
C LYS A 152 -15.31 11.53 4.45
N SER A 153 -15.60 10.38 5.05
CA SER A 153 -14.62 9.66 5.86
C SER A 153 -13.47 9.11 5.01
N ILE A 154 -12.36 8.73 5.65
CA ILE A 154 -11.22 8.12 4.93
C ILE A 154 -11.62 6.79 4.29
N GLU A 155 -12.52 6.05 4.93
CA GLU A 155 -13.08 4.79 4.46
C GLU A 155 -13.90 5.01 3.19
N GLU A 156 -14.78 6.02 3.16
CA GLU A 156 -15.57 6.37 1.97
C GLU A 156 -14.67 6.83 0.81
N MET A 157 -13.67 7.67 1.11
CA MET A 157 -12.72 8.13 0.10
C MET A 157 -11.90 6.96 -0.47
N TRP A 158 -11.49 6.03 0.39
CA TRP A 158 -10.75 4.85 -0.03
C TRP A 158 -11.62 3.88 -0.82
N ALA A 159 -12.86 3.62 -0.40
CA ALA A 159 -13.83 2.83 -1.14
C ALA A 159 -14.04 3.41 -2.55
N ASN A 160 -14.29 4.72 -2.65
CA ASN A 160 -14.41 5.40 -3.95
C ASN A 160 -13.14 5.24 -4.80
N LYS A 161 -11.95 5.40 -4.21
CA LYS A 161 -10.68 5.21 -4.93
C LYS A 161 -10.54 3.77 -5.43
N TRP A 162 -10.87 2.77 -4.61
CA TRP A 162 -10.79 1.36 -4.96
C TRP A 162 -11.77 0.97 -6.07
N THR A 163 -13.03 1.39 -5.98
CA THR A 163 -14.07 1.10 -6.99
C THR A 163 -13.70 1.62 -8.38
N ASN A 164 -12.97 2.73 -8.46
CA ASN A 164 -12.54 3.32 -9.73
C ASN A 164 -11.21 2.77 -10.28
N THR A 165 -10.66 1.70 -9.69
CA THR A 165 -9.41 1.10 -10.15
C THR A 165 -9.66 -0.03 -11.15
N ASN A 166 -8.76 -0.18 -12.12
CA ASN A 166 -8.75 -1.32 -13.04
C ASN A 166 -7.60 -2.28 -12.67
N VAL A 167 -7.70 -2.88 -11.49
CA VAL A 167 -6.74 -3.88 -11.01
C VAL A 167 -7.20 -5.31 -11.27
N ARG A 168 -6.24 -6.22 -11.43
CA ARG A 168 -6.53 -7.64 -11.56
C ARG A 168 -7.23 -8.16 -10.31
N ASN A 169 -8.21 -9.04 -10.51
CA ASN A 169 -8.97 -9.67 -9.43
C ASN A 169 -9.64 -8.66 -8.48
N HIS A 170 -9.99 -7.46 -8.96
CA HIS A 170 -10.65 -6.41 -8.19
C HIS A 170 -11.91 -6.92 -7.46
N PHE A 171 -12.68 -7.79 -8.13
CA PHE A 171 -13.89 -8.43 -7.61
C PHE A 171 -13.72 -9.20 -6.29
N LEU A 172 -12.49 -9.55 -5.90
CA LEU A 172 -12.22 -10.24 -4.64
C LEU A 172 -12.46 -9.36 -3.41
N VAL A 173 -12.44 -8.03 -3.55
CA VAL A 173 -12.54 -7.10 -2.42
C VAL A 173 -13.65 -6.09 -2.69
N SER A 174 -14.70 -6.15 -1.87
CA SER A 174 -15.77 -5.16 -1.84
C SER A 174 -15.51 -4.02 -0.86
N VAL A 175 -14.83 -4.31 0.26
CA VAL A 175 -14.59 -3.37 1.37
C VAL A 175 -13.07 -3.23 1.59
N PRO A 176 -12.40 -2.23 0.99
CA PRO A 176 -10.93 -2.15 0.94
C PRO A 176 -10.28 -1.77 2.28
N ASP A 177 -11.03 -1.14 3.18
CA ASP A 177 -10.60 -0.72 4.52
C ASP A 177 -10.69 -1.84 5.56
N SER A 178 -11.33 -2.96 5.22
CA SER A 178 -11.38 -4.16 6.05
C SER A 178 -10.15 -5.05 5.86
N ARG A 179 -9.80 -5.82 6.88
CA ARG A 179 -8.70 -6.80 6.77
C ARG A 179 -9.14 -7.97 5.91
N VAL A 180 -8.39 -8.23 4.84
CA VAL A 180 -8.58 -9.44 4.03
C VAL A 180 -8.24 -10.70 4.86
N PRO A 181 -8.85 -11.87 4.55
CA PRO A 181 -8.52 -13.11 5.25
C PRO A 181 -7.03 -13.48 5.16
N GLY A 182 -6.52 -14.22 6.15
CA GLY A 182 -5.16 -14.76 6.15
C GLY A 182 -4.09 -13.93 6.88
N PHE A 183 -4.45 -12.85 7.57
CA PHE A 183 -3.50 -12.03 8.35
C PHE A 183 -2.76 -12.80 9.48
N VAL A 184 -3.35 -13.90 9.93
CA VAL A 184 -2.82 -14.79 10.98
C VAL A 184 -1.94 -15.92 10.41
N LEU A 185 -1.91 -16.10 9.09
CA LEU A 185 -1.12 -17.14 8.46
C LEU A 185 0.38 -16.97 8.74
N SER A 186 1.12 -18.05 8.53
CA SER A 186 2.57 -18.00 8.46
C SER A 186 3.02 -17.06 7.34
N ARG A 187 4.25 -16.55 7.44
CA ARG A 187 4.79 -15.59 6.48
C ARG A 187 4.80 -16.13 5.05
N ALA A 188 5.14 -17.41 4.87
CA ALA A 188 5.18 -18.07 3.58
C ALA A 188 3.79 -18.16 2.95
N LEU A 189 2.80 -18.66 3.70
CA LEU A 189 1.43 -18.81 3.23
C LEU A 189 0.79 -17.45 2.93
N TRP A 190 0.99 -16.45 3.79
CA TRP A 190 0.54 -15.07 3.56
C TRP A 190 1.11 -14.47 2.27
N THR A 191 2.40 -14.71 2.02
CA THR A 191 3.09 -14.23 0.82
C THR A 191 2.53 -14.90 -0.44
N ALA A 192 2.38 -16.23 -0.44
CA ALA A 192 1.82 -16.98 -1.56
C ALA A 192 0.38 -16.53 -1.86
N LEU A 193 -0.46 -16.45 -0.84
CA LEU A 193 -1.86 -16.02 -0.97
C LEU A 193 -1.98 -14.63 -1.60
N ASN A 194 -1.19 -13.66 -1.16
CA ASN A 194 -1.24 -12.30 -1.70
C ASN A 194 -0.73 -12.19 -3.15
N ARG A 195 0.25 -13.01 -3.51
CA ARG A 195 0.73 -13.10 -4.89
C ARG A 195 -0.31 -13.72 -5.81
N ILE A 196 -1.06 -14.70 -5.34
CA ILE A 196 -2.23 -15.26 -6.04
C ILE A 196 -3.33 -14.21 -6.18
N ARG A 197 -3.74 -13.56 -5.08
CA ARG A 197 -4.77 -12.49 -5.08
C ARG A 197 -4.51 -11.43 -6.13
N THR A 198 -3.25 -11.01 -6.27
CA THR A 198 -2.86 -9.95 -7.20
C THR A 198 -2.59 -10.46 -8.62
N GLY A 199 -2.58 -11.78 -8.82
CA GLY A 199 -2.11 -12.42 -10.06
C GLY A 199 -0.65 -12.09 -10.37
N GLN A 200 0.13 -11.75 -9.33
CA GLN A 200 1.49 -11.27 -9.42
C GLN A 200 2.39 -12.04 -8.45
N GLY A 201 3.03 -13.09 -8.95
CA GLY A 201 3.88 -13.99 -8.17
C GLY A 201 5.00 -14.61 -9.00
N ARG A 202 5.78 -15.48 -8.37
CA ARG A 202 6.94 -16.18 -8.97
C ARG A 202 6.51 -17.42 -9.78
N CYS A 203 5.58 -17.24 -10.71
CA CYS A 203 5.26 -18.26 -11.71
C CYS A 203 6.18 -18.12 -12.93
N ASN A 204 6.35 -19.19 -13.73
CA ASN A 204 7.29 -19.19 -14.85
C ASN A 204 7.04 -18.06 -15.84
N TYR A 205 5.78 -17.68 -16.09
CA TYR A 205 5.48 -16.52 -16.93
C TYR A 205 6.17 -15.23 -16.44
N GLN A 206 6.13 -14.96 -15.13
CA GLN A 206 6.77 -13.76 -14.58
C GLN A 206 8.27 -13.90 -14.47
N LEU A 207 8.76 -15.06 -14.07
CA LEU A 207 10.19 -15.33 -13.96
C LEU A 207 10.87 -15.20 -15.33
N HIS A 208 10.28 -15.75 -16.39
CA HIS A 208 10.75 -15.58 -17.77
C HIS A 208 10.71 -14.12 -18.19
N LYS A 209 9.63 -13.40 -17.90
CA LYS A 209 9.53 -11.95 -18.16
C LYS A 209 10.62 -11.14 -17.43
N TRP A 210 11.12 -11.64 -16.31
CA TRP A 210 12.23 -11.02 -15.56
C TRP A 210 13.60 -11.57 -15.93
N GLY A 211 13.71 -12.49 -16.91
CA GLY A 211 14.96 -13.12 -17.31
C GLY A 211 15.53 -14.08 -16.26
N MET A 212 14.69 -14.66 -15.40
CA MET A 212 15.09 -15.61 -14.35
C MET A 212 14.90 -17.08 -14.74
N THR A 213 14.18 -17.35 -15.83
CA THR A 213 14.00 -18.69 -16.41
C THR A 213 14.00 -18.60 -17.93
N ASP A 214 14.42 -19.67 -18.60
CA ASP A 214 14.51 -19.73 -20.06
C ASP A 214 13.15 -19.93 -20.76
N SER A 215 12.14 -20.38 -20.01
CA SER A 215 10.81 -20.66 -20.54
C SER A 215 9.69 -20.16 -19.62
N PRO A 216 8.58 -19.61 -20.17
CA PRO A 216 7.39 -19.25 -19.43
C PRO A 216 6.42 -20.43 -19.20
N LEU A 217 6.76 -21.61 -19.72
CA LEU A 217 5.84 -22.76 -19.79
C LEU A 217 5.82 -23.57 -18.48
N CYS A 218 4.67 -24.19 -18.23
CA CYS A 218 4.46 -25.24 -17.24
C CYS A 218 4.87 -26.60 -17.83
N GLU A 219 5.00 -27.62 -16.98
CA GLU A 219 5.26 -29.01 -17.42
C GLU A 219 4.19 -29.54 -18.37
N CYS A 220 2.96 -29.02 -18.30
CA CYS A 220 1.87 -29.37 -19.22
C CYS A 220 1.95 -28.65 -20.59
N GLY A 221 3.00 -27.87 -20.85
CA GLY A 221 3.22 -27.17 -22.12
C GLY A 221 2.47 -25.83 -22.29
N ARG A 222 1.58 -25.46 -21.36
CA ARG A 222 0.90 -24.15 -21.35
C ARG A 222 1.71 -23.09 -20.60
N ILE A 223 1.43 -21.80 -20.84
CA ILE A 223 2.05 -20.70 -20.09
C ILE A 223 1.65 -20.77 -18.61
N GLN A 224 2.63 -20.85 -17.71
CA GLN A 224 2.37 -20.96 -16.29
C GLN A 224 2.08 -19.58 -15.67
N THR A 225 0.80 -19.20 -15.63
CA THR A 225 0.31 -18.04 -14.87
C THR A 225 -0.17 -18.46 -13.48
N THR A 226 -0.44 -17.50 -12.60
CA THR A 226 -1.09 -17.80 -11.30
C THR A 226 -2.47 -18.41 -11.48
N SER A 227 -3.26 -17.93 -12.46
CA SER A 227 -4.57 -18.51 -12.79
C SER A 227 -4.42 -19.92 -13.31
N HIS A 228 -3.42 -20.18 -14.17
CA HIS A 228 -3.14 -21.54 -14.63
C HIS A 228 -2.86 -22.50 -13.45
N ILE A 229 -2.01 -22.10 -12.50
CA ILE A 229 -1.69 -22.92 -11.32
C ILE A 229 -2.94 -23.19 -10.47
N VAL A 230 -3.80 -22.19 -10.27
CA VAL A 230 -4.93 -22.30 -9.34
C VAL A 230 -6.16 -22.94 -9.99
N GLU A 231 -6.41 -22.70 -11.27
CA GLU A 231 -7.71 -22.95 -11.91
C GLU A 231 -7.66 -23.97 -13.05
N GLU A 232 -6.48 -24.23 -13.63
CA GLU A 232 -6.36 -25.07 -14.83
C GLU A 232 -5.47 -26.30 -14.66
N TYR A 233 -4.35 -26.17 -13.95
CA TYR A 233 -3.33 -27.21 -13.90
C TYR A 233 -3.78 -28.35 -13.00
N GLN A 234 -4.02 -29.52 -13.58
CA GLN A 234 -4.68 -30.65 -12.92
C GLN A 234 -4.06 -31.08 -11.58
N ARG A 235 -2.74 -30.91 -11.42
CA ARG A 235 -2.02 -31.27 -10.19
C ARG A 235 -2.26 -30.29 -9.04
N THR A 236 -2.47 -29.01 -9.35
CA THR A 236 -2.60 -27.94 -8.35
C THR A 236 -3.95 -27.23 -8.43
N ARG A 237 -4.89 -27.68 -9.26
CA ARG A 237 -6.20 -27.02 -9.39
C ARG A 237 -6.94 -27.07 -8.05
N LEU A 238 -7.47 -25.92 -7.64
CA LEU A 238 -8.37 -25.82 -6.50
C LEU A 238 -9.81 -25.59 -6.96
N ASP A 239 -10.75 -26.38 -6.44
CA ASP A 239 -12.16 -26.17 -6.73
C ASP A 239 -12.67 -24.83 -6.15
N GLY A 240 -13.38 -24.08 -7.00
CA GLY A 240 -13.75 -22.68 -6.75
C GLY A 240 -12.61 -21.65 -6.90
N GLY A 241 -11.42 -22.11 -7.30
CA GLY A 241 -10.34 -21.29 -7.80
C GLY A 241 -9.86 -20.20 -6.84
N ILE A 242 -9.59 -19.01 -7.39
CA ILE A 242 -9.06 -17.89 -6.60
C ILE A 242 -10.04 -17.37 -5.54
N ALA A 243 -11.36 -17.48 -5.78
CA ALA A 243 -12.38 -17.04 -4.82
C ALA A 243 -12.31 -17.86 -3.54
N THR A 244 -12.20 -19.19 -3.67
CA THR A 244 -12.00 -20.10 -2.52
C THR A 244 -10.71 -19.78 -1.76
N LEU A 245 -9.61 -19.51 -2.47
CA LEU A 245 -8.35 -19.10 -1.84
C LEU A 245 -8.49 -17.78 -1.09
N HIS A 246 -9.23 -16.81 -1.65
CA HIS A 246 -9.40 -15.51 -1.02
C HIS A 246 -10.09 -15.60 0.34
N ILE A 247 -11.10 -16.47 0.47
CA ILE A 247 -11.82 -16.74 1.73
C ILE A 247 -10.88 -17.32 2.79
N CYS A 248 -9.81 -18.02 2.38
CA CYS A 248 -8.78 -18.56 3.27
C CYS A 248 -9.34 -19.56 4.31
N GLY A 249 -10.30 -20.40 3.91
CA GLY A 249 -10.79 -21.51 4.73
C GLY A 249 -9.82 -22.68 4.81
N GLN A 250 -10.16 -23.73 5.57
CA GLN A 250 -9.27 -24.88 5.82
C GLN A 250 -8.76 -25.55 4.54
N MET A 251 -9.62 -25.71 3.54
CA MET A 251 -9.24 -26.29 2.25
C MET A 251 -8.20 -25.42 1.51
N ALA A 252 -8.38 -24.10 1.52
CA ALA A 252 -7.44 -23.16 0.92
C ALA A 252 -6.09 -23.15 1.65
N ILE A 253 -6.10 -23.23 2.98
CA ILE A 253 -4.87 -23.29 3.79
C ILE A 253 -4.10 -24.58 3.48
N LYS A 254 -4.79 -25.73 3.51
CA LYS A 254 -4.18 -27.03 3.18
C LYS A 254 -3.58 -27.01 1.76
N TRP A 255 -4.30 -26.47 0.79
CA TRP A 255 -3.79 -26.32 -0.58
C TRP A 255 -2.52 -25.46 -0.65
N LEU A 256 -2.46 -24.34 0.09
CA LEU A 256 -1.27 -23.48 0.14
C LEU A 256 -0.08 -24.18 0.80
N GLU A 257 -0.31 -25.07 1.76
CA GLU A 257 0.73 -25.86 2.44
C GLU A 257 1.29 -26.98 1.55
N GLU A 258 0.43 -27.60 0.73
CA GLU A 258 0.80 -28.69 -0.18
C GLU A 258 1.37 -28.21 -1.52
N LEU A 259 1.28 -26.91 -1.82
CA LEU A 259 1.78 -26.33 -3.06
C LEU A 259 3.32 -26.43 -3.13
N ASP A 260 3.81 -27.18 -4.12
CA ASP A 260 5.24 -27.38 -4.39
C ASP A 260 5.90 -26.16 -5.09
N ILE A 261 5.10 -25.30 -5.71
CA ILE A 261 5.54 -24.07 -6.36
C ILE A 261 5.66 -22.93 -5.33
N ARG A 262 6.87 -22.38 -5.18
CA ARG A 262 7.13 -21.19 -4.35
C ARG A 262 6.67 -19.90 -5.06
N LEU A 263 5.38 -19.59 -4.93
CA LEU A 263 4.76 -18.38 -5.47
C LEU A 263 5.29 -17.09 -4.85
#